data_AF-A0A6P7R670-F1
#
_entry.id   AF-A0A6P7R670-F1
#
_cell.length_a   1.000
_cell.length_b   1.000
_cell.length_c   1.000
_cell.angle_alpha   90.00
_cell.angle_beta   90.00
_cell.angle_gamma   90.00
#
_symmetry.space_group_name_H-M   'P 1'
#
loop_
_entity.id
_entity.type
_entity.pdbx_description
1 polymer ?
#
loop_
_entity_poly.entity_id
_entity_poly.type
_entity_poly.pdbx_seq_one_letter_code
_entity_poly.pdbx_strand_id
1 'polypeptide(L)'
;MRLEAIRYSPGSLQILDQLQLPEHCHYEALSSVQQAKEAIRAMKVRGAPAIALVGCLSLAVELRAGAGGPGLAALVAFVRDQLRLLVAARPTAVNMARAARDLGQVAAQEAEREGATEETVRERVIRFAEDMLEKDLKDNRSIGDLGARHLLEQTNPKGGKVTVLTHCNTGALATAGYGTALGVIRSLHEMGRLEHTFCTETRPYNQGARLTAFELVYEQIPATLITDSMAAAAMAHRGVSAVVVGADRVVANGDTANKIGTYQLAIVAKHHGVPFYVAAPSSSCDLHLETGKEIVIEERPSQELTDLNGVRIAAQGLHPIPRTGKTDATGKAHPCLSQCKGPGVDSEILKILGAGKSWVETIHKAEAFLGSMKRLCSFLASACIPALIVCVNH
;
A
#
# COMPACT_ATOMS: atom_id res chain seq x y z
N MET A 1 -4.36 -19.70 13.53
CA MET A 1 -3.54 -19.71 12.29
C MET A 1 -3.48 -18.29 11.77
N ARG A 2 -2.35 -17.82 11.23
CA ARG A 2 -2.26 -16.50 10.60
C ARG A 2 -2.71 -16.59 9.14
N LEU A 3 -3.33 -15.53 8.61
CA LEU A 3 -3.79 -15.49 7.23
C LEU A 3 -2.59 -15.26 6.29
N GLU A 4 -2.51 -16.05 5.23
CA GLU A 4 -1.44 -15.96 4.22
C GLU A 4 -2.07 -15.75 2.84
N ALA A 5 -1.79 -14.62 2.20
CA ALA A 5 -2.21 -14.38 0.82
C ALA A 5 -1.27 -15.02 -0.20
N ILE A 6 -0.01 -15.21 0.17
CA ILE A 6 1.05 -15.82 -0.63
C ILE A 6 1.59 -16.99 0.18
N ARG A 7 1.52 -18.21 -0.37
CA ARG A 7 2.18 -19.39 0.17
C ARG A 7 3.29 -19.79 -0.79
N TYR A 8 4.52 -19.72 -0.31
CA TYR A 8 5.68 -20.08 -1.11
C TYR A 8 6.54 -21.09 -0.37
N SER A 9 6.99 -22.09 -1.11
CA SER A 9 8.12 -22.95 -0.76
C SER A 9 8.97 -23.16 -2.01
N PRO A 10 10.24 -23.58 -1.88
CA PRO A 10 11.09 -23.83 -3.05
C PRO A 10 10.39 -24.71 -4.10
N GLY A 11 10.06 -24.12 -5.25
CA GLY A 11 9.41 -24.80 -6.38
C GLY A 11 7.88 -24.87 -6.32
N SER A 12 7.23 -24.23 -5.34
CA SER A 12 5.78 -24.18 -5.21
C SER A 12 5.31 -22.80 -4.76
N LEU A 13 4.42 -22.19 -5.55
CA LEU A 13 3.78 -20.92 -5.24
C LEU A 13 2.26 -21.10 -5.30
N GLN A 14 1.56 -20.63 -4.26
CA GLN A 14 0.11 -20.52 -4.24
C GLN A 14 -0.30 -19.11 -3.80
N ILE A 15 -1.40 -18.63 -4.36
CA ILE A 15 -2.01 -17.35 -3.99
C ILE A 15 -3.43 -17.57 -3.49
N LEU A 16 -3.89 -16.76 -2.56
CA LEU A 16 -5.29 -16.71 -2.16
C LEU A 16 -6.08 -15.89 -3.19
N ASP A 17 -7.10 -16.47 -3.81
CA ASP A 17 -7.92 -15.79 -4.80
C ASP A 17 -8.84 -14.74 -4.15
N GLN A 18 -8.42 -13.47 -4.22
CA GLN A 18 -9.15 -12.36 -3.60
C GLN A 18 -10.48 -12.01 -4.30
N LEU A 19 -10.78 -12.60 -5.46
CA LEU A 19 -12.09 -12.42 -6.09
C LEU A 19 -13.18 -13.22 -5.38
N GLN A 20 -12.80 -14.31 -4.72
CA GLN A 20 -13.73 -15.20 -4.01
C GLN A 20 -13.93 -14.82 -2.54
N LEU A 21 -13.14 -13.87 -2.03
CA LEU A 21 -13.35 -13.30 -0.70
C LEU A 21 -14.53 -12.31 -0.68
N PRO A 22 -15.27 -12.21 0.44
CA PRO A 22 -15.06 -12.91 1.72
C PRO A 22 -15.69 -14.31 1.82
N GLU A 23 -16.42 -14.78 0.80
CA GLU A 23 -17.25 -15.99 0.89
C GLU A 23 -16.45 -17.30 0.91
N HIS A 24 -15.35 -17.35 0.14
CA HIS A 24 -14.55 -18.56 0.00
C HIS A 24 -13.04 -18.28 0.08
N CYS A 25 -12.33 -19.07 0.89
CA CYS A 25 -10.88 -19.08 0.95
C CYS A 25 -10.31 -20.15 0.01
N HIS A 26 -10.07 -19.79 -1.24
CA HIS A 26 -9.53 -20.69 -2.26
C HIS A 26 -8.09 -20.32 -2.65
N TYR A 27 -7.18 -21.30 -2.55
CA TYR A 27 -5.79 -21.12 -2.97
C TYR A 27 -5.59 -21.67 -4.39
N GLU A 28 -4.94 -20.89 -5.23
CA GLU A 28 -4.59 -21.25 -6.61
C GLU A 28 -3.08 -21.42 -6.74
N ALA A 29 -2.65 -22.55 -7.29
CA ALA A 29 -1.23 -22.80 -7.55
C ALA A 29 -0.79 -22.07 -8.83
N LEU A 30 0.38 -21.43 -8.76
CA LEU A 30 1.02 -20.76 -9.89
C LEU A 30 2.32 -21.48 -10.22
N SER A 31 2.38 -22.10 -11.39
CA SER A 31 3.55 -22.81 -11.91
C SER A 31 4.31 -22.02 -12.98
N SER A 32 3.84 -20.83 -13.37
CA SER A 32 4.48 -20.00 -14.40
C SER A 32 4.28 -18.50 -14.19
N VAL A 33 5.19 -17.70 -14.78
CA VAL A 33 5.11 -16.25 -14.87
C VAL A 33 3.88 -15.80 -15.65
N GLN A 34 3.49 -16.58 -16.67
CA GLN A 34 2.28 -16.30 -17.43
C GLN A 34 1.02 -16.43 -16.57
N GLN A 35 0.91 -17.46 -15.74
CA GLN A 35 -0.19 -17.61 -14.78
C GLN A 35 -0.18 -16.48 -13.73
N ALA A 36 0.99 -16.10 -13.21
CA ALA A 36 1.10 -14.97 -12.29
C ALA A 36 0.63 -13.66 -12.92
N LYS A 37 1.03 -13.38 -14.17
CA LYS A 37 0.57 -12.21 -14.93
C LYS A 37 -0.95 -12.21 -15.11
N GLU A 38 -1.54 -13.35 -15.43
CA GLU A 38 -3.00 -13.50 -15.56
C GLU A 38 -3.72 -13.27 -14.23
N ALA A 39 -3.24 -13.86 -13.13
CA ALA A 39 -3.79 -13.66 -11.80
C ALA A 39 -3.70 -12.19 -11.33
N ILE A 40 -2.56 -11.53 -11.59
CA ILE A 40 -2.36 -10.10 -11.28
C ILE A 40 -3.31 -9.22 -12.10
N ARG A 41 -3.46 -9.50 -13.41
CA ARG A 41 -4.37 -8.76 -14.30
C ARG A 41 -5.84 -8.94 -13.92
N ALA A 42 -6.23 -10.17 -13.56
CA ALA A 42 -7.57 -10.48 -13.08
C ALA A 42 -7.85 -9.92 -11.67
N MET A 43 -6.88 -9.29 -11.01
CA MET A 43 -6.98 -8.78 -9.64
C MET A 43 -7.25 -9.86 -8.58
N LYS A 44 -6.82 -11.11 -8.83
CA LYS A 44 -6.75 -12.18 -7.83
C LYS A 44 -5.71 -11.89 -6.76
N VAL A 45 -4.64 -11.18 -7.14
CA VAL A 45 -3.61 -10.63 -6.24
C VAL A 45 -3.72 -9.11 -6.20
N ARG A 46 -3.68 -8.53 -5.00
CA ARG A 46 -3.76 -7.09 -4.78
C ARG A 46 -2.73 -6.63 -3.76
N GLY A 47 -2.47 -5.32 -3.77
CA GLY A 47 -1.39 -4.70 -3.00
C GLY A 47 -0.09 -4.67 -3.79
N ALA A 48 0.52 -3.49 -3.89
CA ALA A 48 1.71 -3.31 -4.73
C ALA A 48 2.89 -4.21 -4.31
N PRO A 49 3.17 -4.43 -3.00
CA PRO A 49 4.19 -5.38 -2.56
C PRO A 49 3.86 -6.83 -2.94
N ALA A 50 2.62 -7.28 -2.69
CA ALA A 50 2.20 -8.65 -3.00
C ALA A 50 2.26 -8.96 -4.51
N ILE A 51 1.87 -8.00 -5.36
CA ILE A 51 1.98 -8.13 -6.83
C ILE A 51 3.43 -8.35 -7.25
N ALA A 52 4.37 -7.57 -6.70
CA ALA A 52 5.79 -7.70 -7.02
C ALA A 52 6.35 -9.06 -6.58
N LEU A 53 6.01 -9.50 -5.37
CA LEU A 53 6.43 -10.79 -4.82
C LEU A 53 5.88 -11.97 -5.62
N VAL A 54 4.58 -11.99 -5.92
CA VAL A 54 3.98 -13.07 -6.75
C VAL A 54 4.66 -13.14 -8.12
N GLY A 55 4.95 -11.99 -8.73
CA GLY A 55 5.70 -11.93 -9.98
C GLY A 55 7.10 -12.56 -9.85
N CYS A 56 7.94 -12.05 -8.95
CA CYS A 56 9.31 -12.54 -8.77
C CYS A 56 9.37 -14.00 -8.31
N LEU A 57 8.48 -14.44 -7.41
CA LEU A 57 8.43 -15.82 -6.94
C LEU A 57 7.94 -16.78 -8.04
N SER A 58 7.04 -16.36 -8.93
CA SER A 58 6.65 -17.18 -10.07
C SER A 58 7.81 -17.44 -11.05
N LEU A 59 8.67 -16.44 -11.24
CA LEU A 59 9.92 -16.60 -11.99
C LEU A 59 10.87 -17.57 -11.28
N ALA A 60 11.00 -17.47 -9.95
CA ALA A 60 11.80 -18.41 -9.17
C ALA A 60 11.32 -19.85 -9.29
N VAL A 61 10.00 -20.09 -9.35
CA VAL A 61 9.41 -21.41 -9.60
C VAL A 61 9.82 -21.95 -10.98
N GLU A 62 9.69 -21.16 -12.05
CA GLU A 62 10.11 -21.57 -13.40
C GLU A 62 11.62 -21.85 -13.48
N LEU A 63 12.43 -21.00 -12.86
CA LEU A 63 13.88 -21.17 -12.82
C LEU A 63 14.26 -22.44 -12.07
N ARG A 64 13.60 -22.77 -10.97
CA ARG A 64 13.86 -24.01 -10.23
C ARG A 64 13.44 -25.26 -11.02
N ALA A 65 12.46 -25.13 -11.92
CA ALA A 65 12.08 -26.17 -12.88
C ALA A 65 13.03 -26.29 -14.09
N GLY A 66 14.09 -25.47 -14.15
CA GLY A 66 15.11 -25.53 -15.21
C GLY A 66 14.84 -24.63 -16.42
N ALA A 67 13.89 -23.69 -16.36
CA ALA A 67 13.58 -22.81 -17.48
C ALA A 67 14.72 -21.81 -17.80
N GLY A 68 14.80 -21.32 -19.04
CA GLY A 68 15.69 -20.22 -19.42
C GLY A 68 17.06 -20.59 -20.00
N GLY A 69 17.37 -21.87 -20.19
CA GLY A 69 18.64 -22.32 -20.80
C GLY A 69 18.48 -22.89 -22.23
N PRO A 70 19.55 -23.48 -22.80
CA PRO A 70 20.90 -23.56 -22.22
C PRO A 70 21.76 -22.31 -22.48
N GLY A 71 22.65 -21.99 -21.55
CA GLY A 71 23.69 -20.98 -21.67
C GLY A 71 23.38 -19.66 -20.93
N LEU A 72 24.43 -19.02 -20.39
CA LEU A 72 24.29 -17.83 -19.53
C LEU A 72 23.54 -16.68 -20.24
N ALA A 73 23.92 -16.38 -21.49
CA ALA A 73 23.29 -15.30 -22.24
C ALA A 73 21.78 -15.55 -22.47
N ALA A 74 21.40 -16.80 -22.73
CA ALA A 74 20.01 -17.20 -22.88
C ALA A 74 19.25 -17.08 -21.54
N LEU A 75 19.87 -17.48 -20.43
CA LEU A 75 19.28 -17.37 -19.09
C LEU A 75 19.02 -15.92 -18.69
N VAL A 76 20.00 -15.04 -18.89
CA VAL A 76 19.85 -13.61 -18.58
C VAL A 76 18.79 -12.96 -19.48
N ALA A 77 18.74 -13.33 -20.77
CA ALA A 77 17.70 -12.86 -21.68
C ALA A 77 16.30 -13.34 -21.23
N PHE A 78 16.17 -14.61 -20.87
CA PHE A 78 14.95 -15.19 -20.34
C PHE A 78 14.45 -14.45 -19.10
N VAL A 79 15.33 -14.25 -18.09
CA VAL A 79 14.99 -13.50 -16.87
C VAL A 79 14.48 -12.10 -17.21
N ARG A 80 15.17 -11.37 -18.09
CA ARG A 80 14.76 -10.02 -18.51
C ARG A 80 13.42 -10.01 -19.22
N ASP A 81 13.13 -10.99 -20.08
CA ASP A 81 11.86 -11.06 -20.80
C ASP A 81 10.69 -11.41 -19.88
N GLN A 82 10.87 -12.36 -18.95
CA GLN A 82 9.85 -12.67 -17.94
C GLN A 82 9.55 -11.46 -17.04
N LEU A 83 10.59 -10.74 -16.62
CA LEU A 83 10.42 -9.50 -15.85
C LEU A 83 9.65 -8.43 -16.62
N ARG A 84 9.90 -8.25 -17.92
CA ARG A 84 9.13 -7.31 -18.77
C ARG A 84 7.65 -7.71 -18.84
N LEU A 85 7.36 -9.01 -18.97
CA LEU A 85 5.98 -9.51 -18.98
C LEU A 85 5.24 -9.20 -17.67
N LEU A 86 5.92 -9.33 -16.54
CA LEU A 86 5.38 -9.02 -15.21
C LEU A 86 5.12 -7.53 -15.03
N VAL A 87 6.03 -6.65 -15.46
CA VAL A 87 5.82 -5.19 -15.42
C VAL A 87 4.60 -4.79 -16.27
N ALA A 88 4.40 -5.43 -17.41
CA ALA A 88 3.24 -5.21 -18.28
C ALA A 88 1.93 -5.79 -17.72
N ALA A 89 1.95 -6.55 -16.62
CA ALA A 89 0.75 -7.07 -15.99
C ALA A 89 -0.13 -5.92 -15.47
N ARG A 90 0.45 -5.01 -14.68
CA ARG A 90 -0.19 -3.79 -14.15
C ARG A 90 0.83 -2.64 -14.08
N PRO A 91 0.99 -1.85 -15.15
CA PRO A 91 2.02 -0.79 -15.24
C PRO A 91 1.94 0.30 -14.16
N THR A 92 0.79 0.47 -13.49
CA THR A 92 0.63 1.44 -12.39
C THR A 92 1.25 0.96 -11.07
N ALA A 93 1.62 -0.33 -10.95
CA ALA A 93 2.27 -0.89 -9.78
C ALA A 93 3.80 -0.70 -9.85
N VAL A 94 4.28 0.45 -9.36
CA VAL A 94 5.72 0.81 -9.38
C VAL A 94 6.60 -0.22 -8.67
N ASN A 95 6.10 -0.89 -7.64
CA ASN A 95 6.83 -1.94 -6.92
C ASN A 95 7.27 -3.08 -7.83
N MET A 96 6.44 -3.48 -8.81
CA MET A 96 6.81 -4.53 -9.77
C MET A 96 7.91 -4.03 -10.72
N ALA A 97 7.84 -2.79 -11.20
CA ALA A 97 8.87 -2.19 -12.05
C ALA A 97 10.22 -2.07 -11.32
N ARG A 98 10.20 -1.67 -10.04
CA ARG A 98 11.38 -1.61 -9.17
C ARG A 98 11.98 -3.00 -8.96
N ALA A 99 11.17 -3.96 -8.53
CA ALA A 99 11.61 -5.33 -8.31
C ALA A 99 12.20 -5.96 -9.58
N ALA A 100 11.58 -5.73 -10.73
CA ALA A 100 12.07 -6.18 -12.02
C ALA A 100 13.43 -5.56 -12.39
N ARG A 101 13.60 -4.26 -12.17
CA ARG A 101 14.90 -3.60 -12.39
C ARG A 101 15.97 -4.21 -11.49
N ASP A 102 15.71 -4.32 -10.19
CA ASP A 102 16.70 -4.77 -9.21
C ASP A 102 17.08 -6.24 -9.46
N LEU A 103 16.10 -7.12 -9.71
CA LEU A 103 16.34 -8.54 -10.03
C LEU A 103 17.05 -8.71 -11.39
N GLY A 104 16.69 -7.89 -12.39
CA GLY A 104 17.36 -7.88 -13.69
C GLY A 104 18.81 -7.39 -13.62
N GLN A 105 19.13 -6.45 -12.73
CA GLN A 105 20.49 -6.02 -12.44
C GLN A 105 21.29 -7.11 -11.71
N VAL A 106 20.68 -7.78 -10.73
CA VAL A 106 21.31 -8.92 -10.02
C VAL A 106 21.68 -10.04 -10.99
N ALA A 107 20.77 -10.41 -11.90
CA ALA A 107 21.04 -11.43 -12.92
C ALA A 107 22.21 -11.02 -13.84
N ALA A 108 22.26 -9.76 -14.26
CA ALA A 108 23.33 -9.25 -15.13
C ALA A 108 24.68 -9.22 -14.41
N GLN A 109 24.73 -8.69 -13.19
CA GLN A 109 25.94 -8.60 -12.40
C GLN A 109 26.50 -9.99 -12.06
N GLU A 110 25.64 -10.96 -11.73
CA GLU A 110 26.09 -12.32 -11.45
C GLU A 110 26.66 -13.01 -12.70
N ALA A 111 26.08 -12.75 -13.88
CA ALA A 111 26.56 -13.31 -15.14
C ALA A 111 27.91 -12.73 -15.62
N GLU A 112 28.26 -11.53 -15.16
CA GLU A 112 29.55 -10.87 -15.46
C GLU A 112 30.68 -11.28 -14.53
N ARG A 113 30.40 -12.07 -13.47
CA ARG A 113 31.45 -12.54 -12.54
C ARG A 113 32.36 -13.57 -13.19
N GLU A 114 33.64 -13.53 -12.80
CA GLU A 114 34.61 -14.54 -13.17
C GLU A 114 34.15 -15.92 -12.65
N GLY A 115 34.11 -16.92 -13.54
CA GLY A 115 33.61 -18.26 -13.21
C GLY A 115 32.09 -18.38 -13.12
N ALA A 116 31.32 -17.39 -13.58
CA ALA A 116 29.87 -17.49 -13.63
C ALA A 116 29.41 -18.70 -14.47
N THR A 117 28.41 -19.42 -13.94
CA THR A 117 27.74 -20.54 -14.60
C THR A 117 26.25 -20.27 -14.71
N GLU A 118 25.54 -21.05 -15.53
CA GLU A 118 24.09 -20.99 -15.59
C GLU A 118 23.46 -21.23 -14.21
N GLU A 119 23.99 -22.20 -13.47
CA GLU A 119 23.49 -22.58 -12.15
C GLU A 119 23.69 -21.48 -11.11
N THR A 120 24.86 -20.82 -11.09
CA THR A 120 25.12 -19.75 -10.12
C THR A 120 24.20 -18.55 -10.36
N VAL A 121 23.96 -18.19 -11.62
CA VAL A 121 23.03 -17.10 -11.96
C VAL A 121 21.59 -17.47 -11.61
N ARG A 122 21.17 -18.71 -11.93
CA ARG A 122 19.84 -19.26 -11.63
C ARG A 122 19.56 -19.20 -10.13
N GLU A 123 20.45 -19.76 -9.31
CA GLU A 123 20.30 -19.78 -7.86
C GLU A 123 20.33 -18.37 -7.28
N ARG A 124 21.19 -17.48 -7.80
CA ARG A 124 21.23 -16.08 -7.34
C ARG A 124 19.91 -15.35 -7.56
N VAL A 125 19.27 -15.54 -8.71
CA VAL A 125 17.98 -14.92 -9.04
C VAL A 125 16.86 -15.49 -8.17
N ILE A 126 16.82 -16.82 -8.00
CA ILE A 126 15.86 -17.49 -7.11
C ILE A 126 16.01 -16.93 -5.68
N ARG A 127 17.25 -16.91 -5.17
CA ARG A 127 17.53 -16.45 -3.82
C ARG A 127 17.13 -14.99 -3.61
N PHE A 128 17.33 -14.13 -4.61
CA PHE A 128 16.88 -12.74 -4.52
C PHE A 128 15.36 -12.62 -4.35
N ALA A 129 14.57 -13.40 -5.09
CA ALA A 129 13.11 -13.41 -4.94
C ALA A 129 12.66 -13.94 -3.57
N GLU A 130 13.35 -14.95 -3.05
CA GLU A 130 13.11 -15.50 -1.70
C GLU A 130 13.48 -14.50 -0.59
N ASP A 131 14.62 -13.83 -0.71
CA ASP A 131 15.07 -12.79 0.21
C ASP A 131 14.09 -11.59 0.20
N MET A 132 13.50 -11.24 -0.95
CA MET A 132 12.46 -10.22 -1.02
C MET A 132 11.22 -10.58 -0.17
N LEU A 133 10.79 -11.85 -0.21
CA LEU A 133 9.64 -12.32 0.56
C LEU A 133 9.91 -12.24 2.06
N GLU A 134 11.06 -12.77 2.50
CA GLU A 134 11.47 -12.73 3.91
C GLU A 134 11.61 -11.29 4.40
N LYS A 135 12.20 -10.42 3.57
CA LYS A 135 12.35 -9.00 3.89
C LYS A 135 11.01 -8.29 4.05
N ASP A 136 10.08 -8.46 3.12
CA ASP A 136 8.77 -7.79 3.21
C ASP A 136 8.00 -8.24 4.46
N LEU A 137 8.06 -9.53 4.83
CA LEU A 137 7.48 -10.03 6.09
C LEU A 137 8.11 -9.37 7.33
N LYS A 138 9.44 -9.24 7.36
CA LYS A 138 10.17 -8.61 8.47
C LYS A 138 9.87 -7.12 8.58
N ASP A 139 9.85 -6.41 7.44
CA ASP A 139 9.56 -4.98 7.37
C ASP A 139 8.13 -4.71 7.81
N ASN A 140 7.15 -5.49 7.33
CA ASN A 140 5.75 -5.37 7.74
C ASN A 140 5.57 -5.54 9.25
N ARG A 141 6.24 -6.54 9.86
CA ARG A 141 6.24 -6.72 11.32
C ARG A 141 6.84 -5.51 12.04
N SER A 142 7.96 -5.00 11.53
CA SER A 142 8.65 -3.85 12.10
C SER A 142 7.80 -2.58 11.99
N ILE A 143 7.12 -2.34 10.86
CA ILE A 143 6.15 -1.23 10.69
C ILE A 143 5.04 -1.35 11.73
N GLY A 144 4.47 -2.54 11.89
CA GLY A 144 3.43 -2.77 12.88
C GLY A 144 3.88 -2.47 14.31
N ASP A 145 5.02 -3.02 14.71
CA ASP A 145 5.54 -2.90 16.07
C ASP A 145 5.98 -1.47 16.40
N LEU A 146 6.70 -0.82 15.49
CA LEU A 146 7.16 0.56 15.67
C LEU A 146 5.98 1.54 15.62
N GLY A 147 5.07 1.36 14.67
CA GLY A 147 3.87 2.18 14.55
C GLY A 147 2.97 2.06 15.78
N ALA A 148 2.78 0.84 16.30
CA ALA A 148 1.98 0.61 17.51
C ALA A 148 2.59 1.29 18.74
N ARG A 149 3.91 1.14 18.97
CA ARG A 149 4.60 1.78 20.08
C ARG A 149 4.49 3.30 20.03
N HIS A 150 4.84 3.89 18.88
CA HIS A 150 4.78 5.34 18.73
C HIS A 150 3.34 5.87 18.85
N LEU A 151 2.35 5.17 18.27
CA LEU A 151 0.93 5.54 18.42
C LEU A 151 0.50 5.54 19.89
N LEU A 152 0.89 4.54 20.67
CA LEU A 152 0.59 4.47 22.10
C LEU A 152 1.26 5.58 22.90
N GLU A 153 2.51 5.93 22.58
CA GLU A 153 3.23 7.03 23.22
C GLU A 153 2.53 8.37 22.99
N GLN A 154 1.99 8.61 21.79
CA GLN A 154 1.30 9.86 21.46
C GLN A 154 -0.12 9.94 22.02
N THR A 155 -0.86 8.84 21.96
CA THR A 155 -2.29 8.83 22.30
C THR A 155 -2.56 8.48 23.75
N ASN A 156 -1.73 7.64 24.37
CA ASN A 156 -1.97 7.15 25.72
C ASN A 156 -0.67 6.77 26.49
N PRO A 157 0.22 7.75 26.75
CA PRO A 157 1.55 7.52 27.36
C PRO A 157 1.50 6.97 28.78
N LYS A 158 0.38 7.14 29.49
CA LYS A 158 0.18 6.66 30.87
C LYS A 158 -0.38 5.24 30.95
N GLY A 159 -0.60 4.59 29.80
CA GLY A 159 -1.22 3.26 29.73
C GLY A 159 -2.73 3.32 29.45
N GLY A 160 -3.27 2.24 28.89
CA GLY A 160 -4.67 2.12 28.47
C GLY A 160 -4.80 1.79 26.99
N LYS A 161 -6.01 1.49 26.55
CA LYS A 161 -6.24 1.01 25.18
C LYS A 161 -6.55 2.15 24.20
N VAL A 162 -6.48 1.86 22.91
CA VAL A 162 -6.76 2.79 21.82
C VAL A 162 -7.82 2.25 20.87
N THR A 163 -8.59 3.15 20.27
CA THR A 163 -9.56 2.84 19.21
C THR A 163 -9.01 3.39 17.90
N VAL A 164 -8.75 2.52 16.94
CA VAL A 164 -8.09 2.88 15.68
C VAL A 164 -9.08 2.85 14.52
N LEU A 165 -9.04 3.87 13.66
CA LEU A 165 -9.76 3.86 12.38
C LEU A 165 -8.77 3.63 11.23
N THR A 166 -9.13 2.77 10.28
CA THR A 166 -8.35 2.51 9.07
C THR A 166 -9.18 2.55 7.80
N HIS A 167 -8.50 2.50 6.65
CA HIS A 167 -9.08 2.69 5.32
C HIS A 167 -8.40 1.81 4.28
N CYS A 168 -9.17 1.38 3.27
CA CYS A 168 -8.78 0.37 2.29
C CYS A 168 -8.41 -0.97 2.95
N ASN A 169 -7.58 -1.75 2.27
CA ASN A 169 -6.95 -2.95 2.79
C ASN A 169 -5.43 -2.84 2.71
N THR A 170 -4.79 -3.07 3.85
CA THR A 170 -3.35 -2.91 4.09
C THR A 170 -2.82 -4.06 4.93
N GLY A 171 -3.53 -5.18 4.92
CA GLY A 171 -3.25 -6.37 5.70
C GLY A 171 -2.40 -7.39 4.96
N ALA A 172 -2.53 -8.64 5.38
CA ALA A 172 -1.85 -9.77 4.75
C ALA A 172 -2.34 -9.97 3.32
N LEU A 173 -3.55 -9.51 3.00
CA LEU A 173 -4.11 -9.53 1.65
C LEU A 173 -3.53 -8.45 0.72
N ALA A 174 -2.68 -7.55 1.23
CA ALA A 174 -2.05 -6.48 0.45
C ALA A 174 -0.50 -6.54 0.44
N THR A 175 0.12 -7.45 1.20
CA THR A 175 1.58 -7.56 1.34
C THR A 175 2.02 -9.03 1.32
N ALA A 176 3.29 -9.33 1.61
CA ALA A 176 3.74 -10.71 1.84
C ALA A 176 2.95 -11.42 2.96
N GLY A 177 2.43 -10.64 3.90
CA GLY A 177 1.84 -11.09 5.15
C GLY A 177 1.97 -10.01 6.20
N TYR A 178 1.17 -10.12 7.27
CA TYR A 178 1.09 -9.17 8.39
C TYR A 178 0.59 -7.75 8.06
N GLY A 179 0.92 -7.19 6.91
CA GLY A 179 0.46 -5.87 6.48
C GLY A 179 1.19 -4.68 7.10
N THR A 180 0.78 -3.48 6.69
CA THR A 180 1.35 -2.21 7.15
C THR A 180 0.46 -1.54 8.20
N ALA A 181 -0.57 -0.79 7.82
CA ALA A 181 -1.49 -0.16 8.76
C ALA A 181 -2.33 -1.19 9.54
N LEU A 182 -2.78 -2.26 8.88
CA LEU A 182 -3.38 -3.39 9.60
C LEU A 182 -2.35 -4.15 10.44
N GLY A 183 -1.07 -4.12 10.05
CA GLY A 183 0.05 -4.61 10.87
C GLY A 183 0.20 -3.84 12.19
N VAL A 184 0.01 -2.52 12.18
CA VAL A 184 -0.04 -1.70 13.40
C VAL A 184 -1.20 -2.11 14.29
N ILE A 185 -2.39 -2.33 13.71
CA ILE A 185 -3.57 -2.81 14.44
C ILE A 185 -3.32 -4.20 15.04
N ARG A 186 -2.70 -5.12 14.29
CA ARG A 186 -2.27 -6.44 14.77
C ARG A 186 -1.31 -6.33 15.96
N SER A 187 -0.28 -5.50 15.86
CA SER A 187 0.66 -5.29 16.97
C SER A 187 -0.05 -4.72 18.21
N LEU A 188 -0.97 -3.75 18.05
CA LEU A 188 -1.77 -3.22 19.17
C LEU A 188 -2.66 -4.30 19.81
N HIS A 189 -3.25 -5.19 19.01
CA HIS A 189 -4.05 -6.31 19.48
C HIS A 189 -3.21 -7.35 20.22
N GLU A 190 -2.07 -7.77 19.65
CA GLU A 190 -1.12 -8.70 20.27
C GLU A 190 -0.61 -8.16 21.62
N MET A 191 -0.46 -6.84 21.76
CA MET A 191 -0.08 -6.17 23.03
C MET A 191 -1.24 -6.04 24.04
N GLY A 192 -2.48 -6.40 23.69
CA GLY A 192 -3.67 -6.17 24.52
C GLY A 192 -4.02 -4.69 24.70
N ARG A 193 -3.53 -3.83 23.80
CA ARG A 193 -3.67 -2.36 23.85
C ARG A 193 -4.66 -1.80 22.83
N LEU A 194 -5.25 -2.66 22.00
CA LEU A 194 -6.36 -2.30 21.13
C LEU A 194 -7.69 -2.46 21.87
N GLU A 195 -8.50 -1.41 21.91
CA GLU A 195 -9.89 -1.48 22.38
C GLU A 195 -10.80 -1.90 21.24
N HIS A 196 -10.72 -1.20 20.10
CA HIS A 196 -11.59 -1.46 18.96
C HIS A 196 -10.99 -0.95 17.65
N THR A 197 -11.39 -1.54 16.53
CA THR A 197 -11.03 -1.09 15.18
C THR A 197 -12.25 -0.65 14.39
N PHE A 198 -12.20 0.53 13.80
CA PHE A 198 -13.12 0.92 12.73
C PHE A 198 -12.46 0.74 11.37
N CYS A 199 -13.11 0.02 10.47
CA CYS A 199 -12.71 -0.05 9.07
C CYS A 199 -13.81 0.53 8.18
N THR A 200 -13.42 1.33 7.20
CA THR A 200 -14.33 1.96 6.25
C THR A 200 -14.54 1.04 5.04
N GLU A 201 -15.72 1.05 4.42
CA GLU A 201 -16.02 0.19 3.27
C GLU A 201 -15.04 0.38 2.10
N THR A 202 -14.60 1.63 1.86
CA THR A 202 -13.69 2.04 0.79
C THR A 202 -14.27 1.86 -0.61
N ARG A 203 -15.29 2.66 -0.93
CA ARG A 203 -15.88 2.73 -2.26
C ARG A 203 -14.88 3.27 -3.30
N PRO A 204 -15.04 2.91 -4.58
CA PRO A 204 -16.06 2.00 -5.11
C PRO A 204 -15.73 0.51 -4.97
N TYR A 205 -14.49 0.17 -4.66
CA TYR A 205 -14.01 -1.21 -4.76
C TYR A 205 -14.28 -2.09 -3.54
N ASN A 206 -14.76 -1.48 -2.46
CA ASN A 206 -15.18 -2.14 -1.24
C ASN A 206 -14.06 -2.98 -0.59
N GLN A 207 -12.79 -2.58 -0.70
CA GLN A 207 -11.69 -3.36 -0.13
C GLN A 207 -11.78 -3.44 1.39
N GLY A 208 -12.19 -2.37 2.06
CA GLY A 208 -12.29 -2.41 3.51
C GLY A 208 -13.44 -3.30 3.97
N ALA A 209 -14.58 -3.26 3.28
CA ALA A 209 -15.71 -4.15 3.55
C ALA A 209 -15.42 -5.62 3.22
N ARG A 210 -14.75 -5.91 2.09
CA ARG A 210 -14.51 -7.29 1.62
C ARG A 210 -13.29 -7.94 2.23
N LEU A 211 -12.19 -7.19 2.37
CA LEU A 211 -10.87 -7.72 2.68
C LEU A 211 -10.47 -7.37 4.11
N THR A 212 -10.51 -6.10 4.50
CA THR A 212 -10.10 -5.69 5.85
C THR A 212 -11.03 -6.25 6.92
N ALA A 213 -12.35 -6.17 6.71
CA ALA A 213 -13.31 -6.79 7.62
C ALA A 213 -13.10 -8.31 7.71
N PHE A 214 -12.81 -8.98 6.59
CA PHE A 214 -12.49 -10.41 6.57
C PHE A 214 -11.26 -10.73 7.43
N GLU A 215 -10.15 -9.98 7.26
CA GLU A 215 -8.94 -10.18 8.06
C GLU A 215 -9.18 -9.96 9.56
N LEU A 216 -9.90 -8.89 9.91
CA LEU A 216 -10.23 -8.56 11.30
C LEU A 216 -11.09 -9.65 11.95
N VAL A 217 -12.08 -10.19 11.22
CA VAL A 217 -12.92 -11.31 11.69
C VAL A 217 -12.09 -12.58 11.83
N TYR A 218 -11.28 -12.91 10.83
CA TYR A 218 -10.43 -14.11 10.83
C TYR A 218 -9.48 -14.14 12.03
N GLU A 219 -8.92 -12.98 12.40
CA GLU A 219 -7.98 -12.83 13.52
C GLU A 219 -8.65 -12.51 14.85
N GLN A 220 -10.00 -12.49 14.89
CA GLN A 220 -10.79 -12.19 16.07
C GLN A 220 -10.44 -10.82 16.70
N ILE A 221 -10.08 -9.85 15.86
CA ILE A 221 -9.79 -8.48 16.29
C ILE A 221 -11.13 -7.74 16.47
N PRO A 222 -11.38 -7.09 17.62
CA PRO A 222 -12.63 -6.35 17.84
C PRO A 222 -12.77 -5.23 16.81
N ALA A 223 -13.79 -5.31 15.98
CA ALA A 223 -13.94 -4.42 14.83
C ALA A 223 -15.39 -4.05 14.49
N THR A 224 -15.54 -2.94 13.79
CA THR A 224 -16.79 -2.49 13.18
C THR A 224 -16.53 -1.93 11.79
N LEU A 225 -17.31 -2.42 10.82
CA LEU A 225 -17.38 -1.87 9.47
C LEU A 225 -18.31 -0.65 9.47
N ILE A 226 -17.86 0.43 8.84
CA ILE A 226 -18.64 1.66 8.64
C ILE A 226 -18.57 2.08 7.16
N THR A 227 -19.54 2.88 6.70
CA THR A 227 -19.44 3.53 5.38
C THR A 227 -18.35 4.61 5.40
N ASP A 228 -17.85 4.99 4.23
CA ASP A 228 -16.83 6.06 4.15
C ASP A 228 -17.37 7.40 4.71
N SER A 229 -18.67 7.66 4.56
CA SER A 229 -19.37 8.85 5.05
C SER A 229 -19.56 8.89 6.58
N MET A 230 -19.43 7.75 7.27
CA MET A 230 -19.55 7.68 8.73
C MET A 230 -18.26 8.03 9.47
N ALA A 231 -17.13 8.23 8.77
CA ALA A 231 -15.83 8.47 9.41
C ALA A 231 -15.86 9.66 10.39
N ALA A 232 -16.50 10.78 10.03
CA ALA A 232 -16.64 11.94 10.92
C ALA A 232 -17.50 11.64 12.15
N ALA A 233 -18.65 10.98 11.95
CA ALA A 233 -19.51 10.59 13.07
C ALA A 233 -18.83 9.59 14.01
N ALA A 234 -18.01 8.67 13.47
CA ALA A 234 -17.22 7.74 14.27
C ALA A 234 -16.18 8.47 15.11
N MET A 235 -15.44 9.42 14.53
CA MET A 235 -14.48 10.23 15.29
C MET A 235 -15.15 11.10 16.36
N ALA A 236 -16.33 11.67 16.06
CA ALA A 236 -17.08 12.51 17.01
C ALA A 236 -17.72 11.72 18.18
N HIS A 237 -18.19 10.49 17.94
CA HIS A 237 -19.10 9.82 18.87
C HIS A 237 -18.65 8.42 19.33
N ARG A 238 -17.58 7.86 18.75
CA ARG A 238 -17.14 6.47 19.04
C ARG A 238 -15.72 6.40 19.61
N GLY A 239 -15.15 7.53 20.02
CA GLY A 239 -13.87 7.57 20.74
C GLY A 239 -12.68 7.11 19.90
N VAL A 240 -12.67 7.38 18.60
CA VAL A 240 -11.50 7.11 17.74
C VAL A 240 -10.33 7.94 18.23
N SER A 241 -9.23 7.29 18.62
CA SER A 241 -8.05 7.93 19.19
C SER A 241 -6.89 8.04 18.22
N ALA A 242 -6.92 7.31 17.09
CA ALA A 242 -5.94 7.43 16.03
C ALA A 242 -6.51 6.95 14.69
N VAL A 243 -5.97 7.49 13.58
CA VAL A 243 -6.18 6.98 12.23
C VAL A 243 -4.87 6.43 11.70
N VAL A 244 -4.89 5.21 11.16
CA VAL A 244 -3.71 4.61 10.50
C VAL A 244 -4.10 4.10 9.13
N VAL A 245 -3.42 4.56 8.08
CA VAL A 245 -3.64 4.18 6.69
C VAL A 245 -2.36 3.66 6.04
N GLY A 246 -2.47 2.94 4.93
CA GLY A 246 -1.33 2.58 4.09
C GLY A 246 -0.93 3.70 3.14
N ALA A 247 -0.02 3.39 2.23
CA ALA A 247 0.33 4.26 1.10
C ALA A 247 0.52 3.42 -0.17
N ASP A 248 0.08 3.96 -1.29
CA ASP A 248 0.46 3.46 -2.62
C ASP A 248 1.81 4.09 -3.03
N ARG A 249 2.03 5.37 -2.70
CA ARG A 249 3.30 6.08 -2.91
C ARG A 249 3.46 7.24 -1.94
N VAL A 250 4.65 7.39 -1.38
CA VAL A 250 5.07 8.56 -0.59
C VAL A 250 6.19 9.27 -1.32
N VAL A 251 6.12 10.57 -1.54
CA VAL A 251 7.16 11.34 -2.26
C VAL A 251 8.07 12.12 -1.31
N ALA A 252 9.09 12.81 -1.80
CA ALA A 252 10.18 13.36 -0.99
C ALA A 252 9.73 14.30 0.14
N ASN A 253 8.67 15.08 -0.05
CA ASN A 253 8.11 15.98 0.97
C ASN A 253 7.10 15.33 1.93
N GLY A 254 6.85 14.02 1.80
CA GLY A 254 5.86 13.28 2.59
C GLY A 254 4.45 13.24 1.98
N ASP A 255 4.18 13.93 0.88
CA ASP A 255 2.89 13.83 0.19
C ASP A 255 2.64 12.36 -0.19
N THR A 256 1.46 11.86 0.21
CA THR A 256 1.13 10.45 0.09
C THR A 256 -0.06 10.27 -0.84
N ALA A 257 0.15 9.52 -1.92
CA ALA A 257 -0.92 8.93 -2.69
C ALA A 257 -1.34 7.60 -2.04
N ASN A 258 -2.65 7.46 -1.83
CA ASN A 258 -3.30 6.25 -1.32
C ASN A 258 -4.72 6.17 -1.89
N LYS A 259 -5.49 5.16 -1.47
CA LYS A 259 -6.89 4.99 -1.89
C LYS A 259 -7.74 6.25 -1.65
N ILE A 260 -8.60 6.56 -2.63
CA ILE A 260 -9.58 7.65 -2.55
C ILE A 260 -10.39 7.55 -1.25
N GLY A 261 -10.52 8.67 -0.54
CA GLY A 261 -11.05 8.73 0.83
C GLY A 261 -9.98 9.02 1.88
N THR A 262 -8.72 8.64 1.65
CA THR A 262 -7.60 8.89 2.58
C THR A 262 -7.44 10.38 2.91
N TYR A 263 -7.49 11.25 1.90
CA TYR A 263 -7.41 12.69 2.11
C TYR A 263 -8.57 13.22 2.96
N GLN A 264 -9.79 12.76 2.68
CA GLN A 264 -10.98 13.11 3.46
C GLN A 264 -10.80 12.70 4.93
N LEU A 265 -10.28 11.50 5.19
CA LEU A 265 -9.98 11.03 6.55
C LEU A 265 -8.94 11.91 7.26
N ALA A 266 -7.89 12.36 6.56
CA ALA A 266 -6.87 13.25 7.14
C ALA A 266 -7.47 14.60 7.55
N ILE A 267 -8.35 15.18 6.72
CA ILE A 267 -9.08 16.43 7.06
C ILE A 267 -9.94 16.24 8.30
N VAL A 268 -10.74 15.16 8.33
CA VAL A 268 -11.66 14.87 9.43
C VAL A 268 -10.90 14.57 10.72
N ALA A 269 -9.80 13.82 10.64
CA ALA A 269 -8.93 13.54 11.79
C ALA A 269 -8.36 14.85 12.38
N LYS A 270 -7.86 15.76 11.53
CA LYS A 270 -7.38 17.08 11.96
C LYS A 270 -8.49 17.88 12.63
N HIS A 271 -9.70 17.89 12.08
CA HIS A 271 -10.85 18.59 12.67
C HIS A 271 -11.16 18.10 14.10
N HIS A 272 -11.05 16.79 14.36
CA HIS A 272 -11.30 16.21 15.67
C HIS A 272 -10.06 16.12 16.58
N GLY A 273 -8.89 16.62 16.14
CA GLY A 273 -7.65 16.51 16.91
C GLY A 273 -7.14 15.07 17.06
N VAL A 274 -7.54 14.17 16.15
CA VAL A 274 -7.10 12.76 16.12
C VAL A 274 -5.82 12.65 15.31
N PRO A 275 -4.74 12.04 15.83
CA PRO A 275 -3.49 11.88 15.09
C PRO A 275 -3.68 10.95 13.88
N PHE A 276 -3.04 11.30 12.77
CA PHE A 276 -3.13 10.61 11.49
C PHE A 276 -1.76 10.04 11.08
N TYR A 277 -1.73 8.73 10.83
CA TYR A 277 -0.52 7.97 10.52
C TYR A 277 -0.60 7.35 9.13
N VAL A 278 0.52 7.41 8.42
CA VAL A 278 0.76 6.64 7.19
C VAL A 278 1.78 5.55 7.52
N ALA A 279 1.41 4.29 7.30
CA ALA A 279 2.29 3.14 7.51
C ALA A 279 2.69 2.55 6.15
N ALA A 280 3.97 2.69 5.80
CA ALA A 280 4.48 2.30 4.48
C ALA A 280 5.93 1.82 4.56
N PRO A 281 6.31 0.77 3.83
CA PRO A 281 7.72 0.42 3.70
C PRO A 281 8.46 1.48 2.88
N SER A 282 9.77 1.63 3.11
CA SER A 282 10.63 2.51 2.30
C SER A 282 10.62 2.17 0.81
N SER A 283 10.25 0.93 0.46
CA SER A 283 10.04 0.52 -0.94
C SER A 283 8.89 1.26 -1.64
N SER A 284 7.94 1.81 -0.88
CA SER A 284 6.82 2.64 -1.36
C SER A 284 7.13 4.15 -1.35
N CYS A 285 8.34 4.53 -0.92
CA CYS A 285 8.81 5.91 -0.96
C CYS A 285 9.57 6.18 -2.26
N ASP A 286 9.04 7.10 -3.07
CA ASP A 286 9.59 7.56 -4.34
C ASP A 286 10.22 8.94 -4.15
N LEU A 287 11.50 8.95 -3.76
CA LEU A 287 12.26 10.17 -3.48
C LEU A 287 12.69 10.92 -4.76
N HIS A 288 12.32 10.43 -5.94
CA HIS A 288 12.57 11.14 -7.20
C HIS A 288 11.52 12.21 -7.49
N LEU A 289 10.33 12.10 -6.89
CA LEU A 289 9.28 13.11 -7.00
C LEU A 289 9.37 14.05 -5.79
N GLU A 290 9.35 15.35 -6.04
CA GLU A 290 9.50 16.35 -4.98
C GLU A 290 8.18 16.56 -4.23
N THR A 291 7.05 16.52 -4.95
CA THR A 291 5.72 16.83 -4.42
C THR A 291 4.63 15.92 -4.97
N GLY A 292 3.50 15.84 -4.26
CA GLY A 292 2.36 15.01 -4.67
C GLY A 292 1.72 15.44 -6.00
N LYS A 293 2.01 16.65 -6.50
CA LYS A 293 1.53 17.17 -7.79
C LYS A 293 2.06 16.40 -8.98
N GLU A 294 3.20 15.74 -8.82
CA GLU A 294 3.85 14.96 -9.87
C GLU A 294 3.29 13.53 -9.97
N ILE A 295 2.46 13.13 -9.00
CA ILE A 295 1.81 11.83 -9.00
C ILE A 295 0.62 11.89 -9.95
N VAL A 296 0.70 11.11 -11.04
CA VAL A 296 -0.44 10.88 -11.93
C VAL A 296 -1.48 10.01 -11.21
N ILE A 297 -2.69 10.55 -11.04
CA ILE A 297 -3.80 9.83 -10.42
C ILE A 297 -4.44 8.89 -11.45
N GLU A 298 -4.48 7.58 -11.13
CA GLU A 298 -5.14 6.58 -11.97
C GLU A 298 -6.66 6.79 -11.97
N GLU A 299 -7.22 7.14 -13.12
CA GLU A 299 -8.66 7.09 -13.38
C GLU A 299 -9.04 5.71 -13.94
N ARG A 300 -10.09 5.10 -13.38
CA ARG A 300 -10.58 3.78 -13.78
C ARG A 300 -11.96 3.86 -14.44
N PRO A 301 -12.41 2.82 -15.17
CA PRO A 301 -13.72 2.83 -15.82
C PRO A 301 -14.87 3.18 -14.86
N SER A 302 -15.76 4.09 -15.30
CA SER A 302 -16.91 4.55 -14.53
C SER A 302 -17.83 3.43 -14.05
N GLN A 303 -17.85 2.31 -14.78
CA GLN A 303 -18.65 1.14 -14.45
C GLN A 303 -18.33 0.59 -13.05
N GLU A 304 -17.08 0.69 -12.60
CA GLU A 304 -16.68 0.20 -11.27
C GLU A 304 -17.33 1.00 -10.15
N LEU A 305 -17.72 2.25 -10.41
CA LEU A 305 -18.52 3.07 -9.50
C LEU A 305 -20.02 2.81 -9.70
N THR A 306 -20.50 2.78 -10.95
CA THR A 306 -21.93 2.74 -11.23
C THR A 306 -22.54 1.36 -11.02
N ASP A 307 -21.75 0.30 -11.08
CA ASP A 307 -22.20 -1.09 -11.06
C ASP A 307 -21.53 -1.83 -9.91
N LEU A 308 -22.27 -2.75 -9.29
CA LEU A 308 -21.78 -3.64 -8.25
C LEU A 308 -22.24 -5.06 -8.59
N ASN A 309 -21.30 -6.01 -8.66
CA ASN A 309 -21.57 -7.41 -9.02
C ASN A 309 -22.38 -7.57 -10.32
N GLY A 310 -22.03 -6.79 -11.35
CA GLY A 310 -22.70 -6.83 -12.66
C GLY A 310 -24.07 -6.15 -12.71
N VAL A 311 -24.55 -5.58 -11.59
CA VAL A 311 -25.82 -4.88 -11.51
C VAL A 311 -25.56 -3.38 -11.36
N ARG A 312 -26.14 -2.58 -12.26
CA ARG A 312 -26.05 -1.12 -12.19
C ARG A 312 -26.86 -0.59 -11.00
N ILE A 313 -26.20 0.17 -10.14
CA ILE A 313 -26.81 0.86 -8.98
C ILE A 313 -27.14 2.32 -9.33
N ALA A 314 -26.25 2.99 -10.06
CA ALA A 314 -26.45 4.40 -10.41
C ALA A 314 -27.52 4.57 -11.50
N ALA A 315 -28.24 5.70 -11.50
CA ALA A 315 -29.18 6.02 -12.57
C ALA A 315 -28.50 6.00 -13.96
N GLN A 316 -29.23 5.56 -14.98
CA GLN A 316 -28.72 5.51 -16.35
C GLN A 316 -28.48 6.93 -16.89
N GLY A 317 -27.44 7.10 -17.71
CA GLY A 317 -27.09 8.39 -18.32
C GLY A 317 -26.24 9.33 -17.43
N LEU A 318 -26.00 9.00 -16.15
CA LEU A 318 -25.05 9.73 -15.33
C LEU A 318 -23.61 9.40 -15.74
N HIS A 319 -22.82 10.43 -16.01
CA HIS A 319 -21.38 10.37 -16.14
C HIS A 319 -20.74 10.64 -14.77
N PRO A 320 -19.99 9.70 -14.18
CA PRO A 320 -19.11 10.02 -13.07
C PRO A 320 -18.11 11.12 -13.47
N ILE A 321 -17.50 11.76 -12.47
CA ILE A 321 -16.61 12.93 -12.60
C ILE A 321 -15.86 12.93 -13.95
N PRO A 322 -15.99 13.98 -14.79
CA PRO A 322 -15.58 13.94 -16.17
C PRO A 322 -14.11 13.55 -16.31
N ARG A 323 -13.84 12.60 -17.23
CA ARG A 323 -12.50 12.49 -17.85
C ARG A 323 -12.12 13.88 -18.33
N THR A 324 -10.98 14.39 -17.91
CA THR A 324 -10.40 15.53 -18.64
C THR A 324 -10.17 15.07 -20.09
N GLY A 325 -10.97 15.63 -21.00
CA GLY A 325 -10.86 15.37 -22.45
C GLY A 325 -11.97 14.49 -23.05
N LYS A 326 -13.20 14.99 -23.12
CA LYS A 326 -14.04 14.88 -24.32
C LYS A 326 -14.82 16.18 -24.50
N THR A 327 -14.54 16.88 -25.59
CA THR A 327 -15.33 17.99 -26.10
C THR A 327 -16.69 17.46 -26.58
N ASP A 328 -17.79 18.04 -26.09
CA ASP A 328 -19.09 17.89 -26.75
C ASP A 328 -19.22 18.90 -27.91
N ALA A 329 -20.12 18.60 -28.84
CA ALA A 329 -20.34 19.31 -30.09
C ALA A 329 -21.01 20.70 -29.93
N THR A 330 -21.01 21.28 -28.72
CA THR A 330 -21.58 22.62 -28.48
C THR A 330 -20.55 23.66 -28.04
N GLY A 331 -19.26 23.28 -27.99
CA GLY A 331 -18.17 24.24 -27.84
C GLY A 331 -18.16 25.01 -26.52
N LYS A 332 -18.89 24.55 -25.50
CA LYS A 332 -18.88 25.15 -24.16
C LYS A 332 -18.35 24.16 -23.14
N ALA A 333 -17.05 24.23 -22.89
CA ALA A 333 -16.45 23.63 -21.71
C ALA A 333 -17.02 24.36 -20.47
N HIS A 334 -17.87 23.69 -19.70
CA HIS A 334 -18.21 24.13 -18.35
C HIS A 334 -17.10 23.66 -17.40
N PRO A 335 -16.35 24.58 -16.77
CA PRO A 335 -15.33 24.18 -15.81
C PRO A 335 -16.04 23.81 -14.50
N CYS A 336 -16.07 22.53 -14.17
CA CYS A 336 -16.38 22.10 -12.81
C CYS A 336 -15.30 21.11 -12.36
N LEU A 337 -14.63 21.47 -11.25
CA LEU A 337 -13.46 20.86 -10.59
C LEU A 337 -12.05 21.27 -11.08
N SER A 338 -11.85 22.56 -11.38
CA SER A 338 -10.51 23.16 -11.19
C SER A 338 -10.46 24.61 -10.68
N GLN A 339 -11.59 25.29 -10.46
CA GLN A 339 -11.58 26.63 -9.85
C GLN A 339 -12.82 26.87 -8.98
N CYS A 340 -12.72 26.65 -7.67
CA CYS A 340 -13.50 27.44 -6.72
C CYS A 340 -12.76 28.77 -6.54
N LYS A 341 -13.03 29.75 -7.41
CA LYS A 341 -12.67 31.15 -7.17
C LYS A 341 -13.72 31.76 -6.24
N GLY A 342 -13.55 31.53 -4.93
CA GLY A 342 -14.07 32.42 -3.89
C GLY A 342 -12.95 33.40 -3.50
N PRO A 343 -13.26 34.67 -3.19
CA PRO A 343 -12.22 35.62 -2.80
C PRO A 343 -11.58 35.14 -1.49
N GLY A 344 -10.30 34.72 -1.55
CA GLY A 344 -9.50 34.34 -0.38
C GLY A 344 -9.04 32.88 -0.26
N VAL A 345 -9.18 32.03 -1.29
CA VAL A 345 -8.73 30.63 -1.23
C VAL A 345 -7.68 30.34 -2.32
N ASP A 346 -6.49 30.91 -2.17
CA ASP A 346 -5.38 30.74 -3.10
C ASP A 346 -4.46 29.57 -2.70
N SER A 347 -4.19 28.68 -3.65
CA SER A 347 -2.94 27.90 -3.82
C SER A 347 -2.42 26.94 -2.71
N GLU A 348 -3.07 26.82 -1.55
CA GLU A 348 -2.61 25.92 -0.45
C GLU A 348 -3.22 24.50 -0.46
N ILE A 349 -4.15 24.20 -1.37
CA ILE A 349 -4.92 22.93 -1.39
C ILE A 349 -4.16 21.75 -2.04
N LEU A 350 -2.85 21.87 -2.29
CA LEU A 350 -2.01 20.75 -2.81
C LEU A 350 -0.76 20.49 -1.96
N LYS A 351 -0.72 20.91 -0.68
CA LYS A 351 0.40 20.68 0.27
C LYS A 351 0.06 19.68 1.38
N ILE A 352 -0.79 18.70 1.08
CA ILE A 352 -1.71 18.16 2.07
C ILE A 352 -1.10 17.13 3.02
N LEU A 353 0.10 16.58 2.77
CA LEU A 353 0.83 15.81 3.79
C LEU A 353 2.29 16.27 3.88
N GLY A 354 2.51 17.59 3.85
CA GLY A 354 3.82 18.16 4.09
C GLY A 354 4.26 17.98 5.54
N ALA A 355 5.09 16.97 5.79
CA ALA A 355 6.00 16.97 6.93
C ALA A 355 7.08 18.01 6.64
N GLY A 356 7.20 19.05 7.47
CA GLY A 356 8.16 20.12 7.23
C GLY A 356 9.61 19.60 7.26
N LYS A 357 10.29 19.55 6.10
CA LYS A 357 11.75 19.45 5.81
C LYS A 357 12.67 18.61 6.72
N SER A 358 12.13 17.77 7.57
CA SER A 358 12.83 16.92 8.52
C SER A 358 11.92 15.72 8.75
N TRP A 359 12.51 14.55 9.01
CA TRP A 359 11.85 13.33 9.49
C TRP A 359 11.51 12.25 8.44
N VAL A 360 12.57 11.54 8.03
CA VAL A 360 12.53 10.07 7.98
C VAL A 360 13.04 9.61 9.35
N GLU A 361 12.15 9.25 10.29
CA GLU A 361 12.59 8.62 11.53
C GLU A 361 13.05 7.19 11.24
N THR A 362 14.35 7.05 11.03
CA THR A 362 15.02 5.75 11.14
C THR A 362 15.16 5.44 12.63
N ILE A 363 14.39 4.50 13.17
CA ILE A 363 14.58 4.02 14.55
C ILE A 363 15.81 3.10 14.56
N HIS A 364 16.99 3.70 14.52
CA HIS A 364 18.26 3.14 14.97
C HIS A 364 19.02 4.25 15.71
N LYS A 365 18.62 4.47 16.97
CA LYS A 365 19.39 4.96 18.13
C LYS A 365 18.42 5.58 19.13
N ALA A 366 17.83 4.73 19.96
CA ALA A 366 17.42 5.15 21.28
C ALA A 366 18.66 5.72 22.02
N GLU A 367 18.46 6.82 22.75
CA GLU A 367 19.32 7.39 23.83
C GLU A 367 20.16 8.66 23.61
N ALA A 368 20.36 9.23 22.41
CA ALA A 368 21.30 10.37 22.30
C ALA A 368 20.76 11.77 21.90
N PHE A 369 19.46 11.96 21.63
CA PHE A 369 19.01 13.25 21.02
C PHE A 369 17.79 13.93 21.65
N LEU A 370 17.27 13.43 22.78
CA LEU A 370 16.08 14.00 23.45
C LEU A 370 16.36 15.20 24.38
N GLY A 371 17.59 15.71 24.41
CA GLY A 371 18.00 16.79 25.32
C GLY A 371 17.67 18.22 24.87
N SER A 372 17.54 18.48 23.56
CA SER A 372 17.74 19.86 23.05
C SER A 372 16.51 20.53 22.41
N MET A 373 15.36 19.86 22.29
CA MET A 373 14.20 20.41 21.58
C MET A 373 13.12 21.08 22.44
N LYS A 374 13.41 21.38 23.72
CA LYS A 374 12.44 22.04 24.62
C LYS A 374 12.28 23.56 24.43
N ARG A 375 12.83 24.19 23.39
CA ARG A 375 12.84 25.67 23.27
C ARG A 375 12.43 26.30 21.94
N LEU A 376 11.82 25.57 20.99
CA LEU A 376 11.48 26.16 19.68
C LEU A 376 10.04 25.88 19.22
N CYS A 377 9.05 26.13 20.07
CA CYS A 377 7.65 26.23 19.66
C CYS A 377 7.05 27.56 20.11
N SER A 378 7.34 28.61 19.36
CA SER A 378 6.48 29.80 19.27
C SER A 378 6.56 30.34 17.85
N PHE A 379 5.40 30.64 17.26
CA PHE A 379 5.20 31.27 15.95
C PHE A 379 5.40 30.41 14.69
N LEU A 380 4.31 29.80 14.22
CA LEU A 380 3.67 30.03 12.89
C LEU A 380 2.73 28.86 12.56
N ALA A 381 1.44 29.07 12.75
CA ALA A 381 0.39 28.18 12.24
C ALA A 381 0.23 28.46 10.73
N SER A 382 0.54 27.48 9.87
CA SER A 382 0.16 27.50 8.45
C SER A 382 -0.33 26.12 7.99
N ALA A 383 -1.14 26.12 6.93
CA ALA A 383 -2.19 25.18 6.53
C ALA A 383 -1.89 23.67 6.37
N CYS A 384 -0.71 23.16 6.71
CA CYS A 384 -0.39 21.74 6.53
C CYS A 384 -1.17 20.83 7.50
N ILE A 385 -1.60 19.64 7.04
CA ILE A 385 -2.10 18.57 7.91
C ILE A 385 -0.87 17.74 8.28
N PRO A 386 -0.41 17.77 9.55
CA PRO A 386 0.69 16.92 9.96
C PRO A 386 0.24 15.45 9.90
N ALA A 387 0.90 14.65 9.06
CA ALA A 387 0.80 13.20 9.10
C ALA A 387 2.17 12.63 9.46
N LEU A 388 2.18 11.64 10.35
CA LEU A 388 3.40 10.93 10.68
C LEU A 388 3.54 9.73 9.75
N ILE A 389 4.67 9.64 9.07
CA ILE A 389 5.00 8.51 8.21
C ILE A 389 5.87 7.54 9.01
N VAL A 390 5.34 6.34 9.26
CA VAL A 390 6.10 5.23 9.84
C VAL A 390 6.71 4.43 8.69
N CYS A 391 8.01 4.64 8.48
CA CYS A 391 8.81 3.89 7.50
C CYS A 391 9.90 3.08 8.18
N VAL A 392 10.14 1.87 7.66
CA VAL A 392 11.31 1.06 7.98
C VAL A 392 12.29 1.17 6.82
N ASN A 393 13.50 1.67 7.11
CA ASN A 393 14.57 1.82 6.12
C ASN A 393 15.32 0.51 5.88
N HIS A 394 15.89 0.43 4.67
CA HIS A 394 16.82 -0.60 4.22
C HIS A 394 18.16 -0.55 4.95
#